data_AF-A0A4Q1D4T4-F1
#
_entry.id   AF-A0A4Q1D4T4-F1
#
_cell.length_a   1.000
_cell.length_b   1.000
_cell.length_c   1.000
_cell.angle_alpha   90.00
_cell.angle_beta   90.00
_cell.angle_gamma   90.00
#
_symmetry.space_group_name_H-M   'P 1'
#
loop_
_entity.id
_entity.type
_entity.pdbx_description
1 polymer ?
#
loop_
_entity_poly.entity_id
_entity_poly.type
_entity_poly.pdbx_seq_one_letter_code
_entity_poly.pdbx_strand_id
1 'polypeptide(L)'
;MYVEQLYTGCLSEAAYYIESEGEAAIIDPLRDIDAYLQLAAKRNASIKYIFETHFHADFVSGHIDLSQATGAPIIYGPGTVAGFKPYVAKDQEFFTLGKLQIQVLHTPGHTLESTCYLLKDASGKDYAIFTGDTLFVGDVGRPDLAQQGTELTVSDLAGMLYDSLQQKIMPLANNVIVYPAHGPGSNCGKNLGPETHSTIGDQKQHNYALQPQSKEAFINAVTEGLGTPPLYFPINARINKEGYTNLDTIIEQGLQPLSVAAFKEKQAETDAIMLDTRPGPMFTVGFVPGSIFIGLEGRFAEWAGSLLPFDQPILLITEAGQEKETLIRLARVGFDKIIGYLEGGFEAWQQAGETIDMIIDVEADELAMDLPFDENLVVVDVRKEVEFADGHVKDAINLPLASLTDPGNLADFHDTHNLYIHCAAGYRSVIAASLIKRQGIHNLRNVVGGWARIKEETKIPTEKTAEILN
;
A
#
# COMPACT_ATOMS: atom_id res chain seq x y z
N MET A 1 15.90 25.93 10.01
CA MET A 1 15.82 24.52 9.60
C MET A 1 14.68 23.89 10.34
N TYR A 2 13.76 23.32 9.57
CA TYR A 2 12.64 22.53 10.04
C TYR A 2 12.53 21.29 9.16
N VAL A 3 12.34 20.12 9.77
CA VAL A 3 12.15 18.85 9.08
C VAL A 3 10.97 18.17 9.76
N GLU A 4 9.97 17.79 8.98
CA GLU A 4 8.78 17.09 9.43
C GLU A 4 8.53 15.88 8.54
N GLN A 5 8.32 14.72 9.15
CA GLN A 5 7.88 13.51 8.48
C GLN A 5 6.34 13.49 8.49
N LEU A 6 5.74 13.33 7.32
CA LEU A 6 4.31 13.12 7.15
C LEU A 6 4.10 11.64 6.80
N TYR A 7 3.64 10.86 7.78
CA TYR A 7 3.55 9.41 7.66
C TYR A 7 2.13 8.93 7.37
N THR A 8 1.97 8.10 6.35
CA THR A 8 0.68 7.57 5.90
C THR A 8 0.55 6.11 6.32
N GLY A 9 -0.05 5.87 7.48
CA GLY A 9 -0.11 4.53 8.09
C GLY A 9 -0.77 3.44 7.24
N CYS A 10 -1.71 3.77 6.35
CA CYS A 10 -2.38 2.77 5.50
C CYS A 10 -1.54 2.27 4.31
N LEU A 11 -0.45 2.95 3.98
CA LEU A 11 0.53 2.59 2.94
C LEU A 11 1.92 2.33 3.53
N SER A 12 2.10 2.62 4.82
CA SER A 12 3.39 2.62 5.50
C SER A 12 4.42 3.56 4.84
N GLU A 13 3.95 4.63 4.20
CA GLU A 13 4.72 5.59 3.39
C GLU A 13 5.08 6.85 4.21
N ALA A 14 6.21 7.48 3.88
CA ALA A 14 6.74 8.67 4.52
C ALA A 14 7.16 9.75 3.50
N ALA A 15 6.42 10.84 3.49
CA ALA A 15 6.81 12.07 2.82
C ALA A 15 7.55 13.00 3.79
N TYR A 16 8.39 13.88 3.26
CA TYR A 16 9.18 14.80 4.09
C TYR A 16 9.03 16.25 3.67
N TYR A 17 8.72 17.10 4.65
CA TYR A 17 8.73 18.55 4.51
C TYR A 17 9.99 19.13 5.14
N ILE A 18 10.80 19.83 4.35
CA ILE A 18 12.04 20.48 4.80
C ILE A 18 11.90 21.98 4.56
N GLU A 19 12.21 22.83 5.54
CA GLU A 19 12.14 24.29 5.37
C GLU A 19 13.30 25.04 6.01
N SER A 20 13.72 26.10 5.33
CA SER A 20 14.68 27.08 5.81
C SER A 20 14.45 28.45 5.17
N GLU A 21 14.31 29.47 6.01
CA GLU A 21 14.17 30.87 5.60
C GLU A 21 13.01 31.13 4.62
N GLY A 22 11.89 30.43 4.80
CA GLY A 22 10.71 30.60 3.95
C GLY A 22 10.80 29.88 2.60
N GLU A 23 11.83 29.06 2.39
CA GLU A 23 11.88 28.12 1.27
C GLU A 23 11.67 26.69 1.78
N ALA A 24 10.78 25.95 1.12
CA ALA A 24 10.46 24.56 1.46
C ALA A 24 10.79 23.59 0.32
N ALA A 25 11.14 22.35 0.68
CA ALA A 25 11.24 21.23 -0.24
C ALA A 25 10.35 20.09 0.28
N ILE A 26 9.66 19.42 -0.63
CA ILE A 26 8.94 18.18 -0.34
C ILE A 26 9.70 17.02 -0.96
N ILE A 27 9.83 15.91 -0.23
CA ILE A 27 10.39 14.65 -0.76
C ILE A 27 9.28 13.60 -0.72
N ASP A 28 9.10 12.91 -1.85
CA ASP A 28 8.14 11.84 -2.09
C ASP A 28 6.70 12.21 -1.67
N PRO A 29 6.12 13.30 -2.20
CA PRO A 29 4.75 13.68 -1.86
C PRO A 29 3.74 12.58 -2.19
N LEU A 30 2.85 12.28 -1.25
CA LEU A 30 1.64 11.51 -1.48
C LEU A 30 0.70 12.23 -2.45
N ARG A 31 -0.25 11.47 -3.00
CA ARG A 31 -1.24 11.90 -3.96
C ARG A 31 -1.98 13.19 -3.60
N ASP A 32 -2.49 13.28 -2.38
CA ASP A 32 -3.19 14.45 -1.85
C ASP A 32 -2.20 15.48 -1.30
N ILE A 33 -2.20 16.66 -1.93
CA ILE A 33 -1.15 17.65 -1.73
C ILE A 33 -1.46 18.70 -0.64
N ASP A 34 -2.69 18.68 -0.12
CA ASP A 34 -3.22 19.70 0.80
C ASP A 34 -2.38 19.83 2.07
N ALA A 35 -1.90 18.71 2.62
CA ALA A 35 -1.07 18.72 3.82
C ALA A 35 0.21 19.54 3.63
N TYR A 36 0.85 19.43 2.46
CA TYR A 36 2.07 20.16 2.13
C TYR A 36 1.80 21.66 1.94
N LEU A 37 0.72 22.00 1.22
CA LEU A 37 0.33 23.39 0.97
C LEU A 37 -0.05 24.11 2.27
N GLN A 38 -0.83 23.44 3.14
CA GLN A 38 -1.23 23.98 4.43
C GLN A 38 -0.04 24.17 5.36
N LEU A 39 0.90 23.21 5.38
CA LEU A 39 2.11 23.31 6.18
C LEU A 39 3.01 24.46 5.70
N ALA A 40 3.19 24.61 4.38
CA ALA A 40 3.93 25.72 3.79
C ALA A 40 3.30 27.08 4.15
N ALA A 41 1.97 27.21 4.02
CA ALA A 41 1.25 28.43 4.37
C ALA A 41 1.39 28.77 5.86
N LYS A 42 1.21 27.78 6.76
CA LYS A 42 1.39 27.95 8.21
C LYS A 42 2.79 28.44 8.58
N ARG A 43 3.80 28.06 7.79
CA ARG A 43 5.19 28.44 7.99
C ARG A 43 5.62 29.69 7.22
N ASN A 44 4.72 30.32 6.47
CA ASN A 44 5.03 31.41 5.55
C ASN A 44 6.18 31.05 4.59
N ALA A 45 6.15 29.82 4.06
CA ALA A 45 7.16 29.30 3.17
C ALA A 45 6.58 29.02 1.77
N SER A 46 7.43 29.11 0.76
CA SER A 46 7.12 28.71 -0.61
C SER A 46 7.80 27.39 -0.91
N ILE A 47 7.03 26.43 -1.43
CA ILE A 47 7.58 25.15 -1.91
C ILE A 47 8.40 25.45 -3.17
N LYS A 48 9.71 25.22 -3.08
CA LYS A 48 10.72 25.54 -4.10
C LYS A 48 11.15 24.31 -4.88
N TYR A 49 11.14 23.14 -4.25
CA TYR A 49 11.53 21.87 -4.88
C TYR A 49 10.60 20.74 -4.46
N ILE A 50 10.36 19.83 -5.40
CA ILE A 50 9.69 18.56 -5.15
C ILE A 50 10.69 17.50 -5.57
N PHE A 51 11.21 16.73 -4.64
CA PHE A 51 12.15 15.66 -4.91
C PHE A 51 11.41 14.33 -4.90
N GLU A 52 11.72 13.51 -5.88
CA GLU A 52 11.30 12.12 -5.92
C GLU A 52 12.54 11.25 -5.81
N THR A 53 12.51 10.30 -4.88
CA THR A 53 13.63 9.37 -4.70
C THR A 53 13.67 8.34 -5.82
N HIS A 54 12.51 7.90 -6.30
CA HIS A 54 12.34 6.93 -7.38
C HIS A 54 10.90 6.96 -7.93
N PHE A 55 10.60 6.18 -8.97
CA PHE A 55 9.21 5.92 -9.37
C PHE A 55 8.57 4.93 -8.39
N HIS A 56 7.78 5.44 -7.45
CA HIS A 56 7.07 4.62 -6.46
C HIS A 56 6.15 3.59 -7.13
N ALA A 57 6.13 2.38 -6.60
CA ALA A 57 5.31 1.29 -7.11
C ALA A 57 4.06 1.02 -6.27
N ASP A 58 4.03 1.45 -5.02
CA ASP A 58 2.98 1.11 -4.06
C ASP A 58 1.93 2.22 -3.89
N PHE A 59 2.22 3.43 -4.39
CA PHE A 59 1.28 4.55 -4.46
C PHE A 59 1.54 5.44 -5.69
N VAL A 60 0.59 6.29 -6.02
CA VAL A 60 0.73 7.36 -7.01
C VAL A 60 1.14 8.63 -6.29
N SER A 61 2.35 9.11 -6.55
CA SER A 61 2.87 10.34 -5.92
C SER A 61 2.08 11.57 -6.39
N GLY A 62 2.02 12.61 -5.57
CA GLY A 62 1.42 13.91 -5.86
C GLY A 62 2.36 14.91 -6.55
N HIS A 63 3.54 14.48 -7.00
CA HIS A 63 4.57 15.38 -7.57
C HIS A 63 4.09 16.28 -8.71
N ILE A 64 3.26 15.79 -9.63
CA ILE A 64 2.72 16.58 -10.75
C ILE A 64 1.70 17.60 -10.23
N ASP A 65 0.76 17.17 -9.39
CA ASP A 65 -0.28 18.05 -8.84
C ASP A 65 0.34 19.16 -7.98
N LEU A 66 1.31 18.80 -7.13
CA LEU A 66 2.03 19.75 -6.31
C LEU A 66 2.88 20.71 -7.14
N SER A 67 3.52 20.21 -8.21
CA SER A 67 4.28 21.06 -9.14
C SER A 67 3.38 22.06 -9.86
N GLN A 68 2.20 21.64 -10.31
CA GLN A 68 1.22 22.52 -10.94
C GLN A 68 0.68 23.58 -9.97
N ALA A 69 0.40 23.19 -8.72
CA ALA A 69 -0.13 24.11 -7.70
C ALA A 69 0.90 25.16 -7.23
N THR A 70 2.19 24.83 -7.26
CA THR A 70 3.26 25.67 -6.66
C THR A 70 4.20 26.31 -7.67
N GLY A 71 4.27 25.75 -8.88
CA GLY A 71 5.31 26.07 -9.87
C GLY A 71 6.69 25.48 -9.56
N ALA A 72 6.83 24.68 -8.49
CA ALA A 72 8.10 24.06 -8.13
C ALA A 72 8.49 22.97 -9.15
N PRO A 73 9.75 22.90 -9.59
CA PRO A 73 10.22 21.80 -10.44
C PRO A 73 10.23 20.47 -9.68
N ILE A 74 9.87 19.42 -10.40
CA ILE A 74 10.01 18.03 -9.95
C ILE A 74 11.44 17.59 -10.23
N ILE A 75 12.15 17.15 -9.22
CA ILE A 75 13.54 16.73 -9.27
C ILE A 75 13.60 15.22 -9.14
N TYR A 76 14.25 14.59 -10.11
CA TYR A 76 14.55 13.16 -10.10
C TYR A 76 16.04 12.93 -10.29
N GLY A 77 16.49 11.72 -9.94
CA GLY A 77 17.86 11.27 -10.09
C GLY A 77 18.35 11.04 -11.53
N PRO A 78 19.64 10.73 -11.70
CA PRO A 78 20.22 10.37 -13.00
C PRO A 78 19.50 9.22 -13.70
N GLY A 79 19.43 9.29 -15.04
CA GLY A 79 18.85 8.23 -15.87
C GLY A 79 17.33 8.24 -15.97
N THR A 80 16.65 9.15 -15.27
CA THR A 80 15.18 9.26 -15.29
C THR A 80 14.64 9.59 -16.67
N VAL A 81 13.64 8.83 -17.09
CA VAL A 81 12.83 9.07 -18.30
C VAL A 81 11.36 9.04 -17.90
N ALA A 82 10.65 10.14 -18.11
CA ALA A 82 9.25 10.32 -17.74
C ALA A 82 8.41 10.87 -18.89
N GLY A 83 7.09 10.67 -18.83
CA GLY A 83 6.10 11.25 -19.75
C GLY A 83 5.81 12.73 -19.51
N PHE A 84 6.28 13.27 -18.38
CA PHE A 84 6.28 14.69 -18.05
C PHE A 84 7.72 15.25 -18.08
N LYS A 85 7.90 16.53 -17.74
CA LYS A 85 9.20 17.20 -17.76
C LYS A 85 9.80 17.34 -16.34
N PRO A 86 10.56 16.36 -15.85
CA PRO A 86 11.34 16.51 -14.63
C PRO A 86 12.63 17.31 -14.89
N TYR A 87 13.22 17.83 -13.82
CA TYR A 87 14.64 18.13 -13.76
C TYR A 87 15.40 16.85 -13.42
N VAL A 88 16.23 16.38 -14.35
CA VAL A 88 17.07 15.19 -14.15
C VAL A 88 18.40 15.64 -13.55
N ALA A 89 18.53 15.49 -12.23
CA ALA A 89 19.72 15.88 -11.49
C ALA A 89 20.90 14.95 -11.79
N LYS A 90 22.11 15.47 -11.60
CA LYS A 90 23.35 14.70 -11.67
C LYS A 90 23.72 14.18 -10.29
N ASP A 91 24.42 13.05 -10.24
CA ASP A 91 25.05 12.60 -9.00
C ASP A 91 25.99 13.72 -8.46
N GLN A 92 25.96 13.93 -7.14
CA GLN A 92 26.67 14.98 -6.41
C GLN A 92 26.21 16.42 -6.69
N GLU A 93 25.10 16.61 -7.40
CA GLU A 93 24.52 17.95 -7.59
C GLU A 93 23.95 18.52 -6.28
N PHE A 94 24.00 19.85 -6.14
CA PHE A 94 23.53 20.56 -4.94
C PHE A 94 22.36 21.48 -5.25
N PHE A 95 21.34 21.42 -4.39
CA PHE A 95 20.19 22.32 -4.40
C PHE A 95 20.19 23.18 -3.14
N THR A 96 20.06 24.49 -3.30
CA THR A 96 20.06 25.44 -2.17
C THR A 96 18.64 25.71 -1.68
N LEU A 97 18.41 25.50 -0.38
CA LEU A 97 17.12 25.71 0.28
C LEU A 97 17.31 26.63 1.51
N GLY A 98 17.09 27.93 1.33
CA GLY A 98 17.47 28.96 2.29
C GLY A 98 18.94 28.83 2.67
N LYS A 99 19.20 28.56 3.96
CA LYS A 99 20.55 28.28 4.50
C LYS A 99 21.04 26.83 4.36
N LEU A 100 20.22 25.93 3.84
CA LEU A 100 20.53 24.50 3.74
C LEU A 100 20.98 24.13 2.33
N GLN A 101 21.63 22.97 2.21
CA GLN A 101 21.93 22.36 0.92
C GLN A 101 21.43 20.92 0.89
N ILE A 102 20.82 20.52 -0.21
CA ILE A 102 20.45 19.13 -0.49
C ILE A 102 21.37 18.62 -1.58
N GLN A 103 22.16 17.58 -1.27
CA GLN A 103 23.07 16.94 -2.19
C GLN A 103 22.45 15.65 -2.74
N VAL A 104 22.49 15.49 -4.06
CA VAL A 104 22.01 14.31 -4.77
C VAL A 104 23.03 13.19 -4.68
N LEU A 105 22.61 12.00 -4.26
CA LEU A 105 23.41 10.78 -4.26
C LEU A 105 22.69 9.74 -5.11
N HIS A 106 23.21 9.44 -6.30
CA HIS A 106 22.62 8.38 -7.14
C HIS A 106 22.89 7.01 -6.52
N THR A 107 21.83 6.27 -6.23
CA THR A 107 21.85 5.03 -5.47
C THR A 107 20.98 3.96 -6.14
N PRO A 108 21.31 3.54 -7.38
CA PRO A 108 20.56 2.50 -8.07
C PRO A 108 20.58 1.19 -7.28
N GLY A 109 19.48 0.46 -7.34
CA GLY A 109 19.33 -0.82 -6.66
C GLY A 109 17.88 -1.26 -6.56
N HIS A 110 17.08 -0.52 -5.80
CA HIS A 110 15.63 -0.72 -5.77
C HIS A 110 15.00 -0.42 -7.14
N THR A 111 15.33 0.76 -7.69
CA THR A 111 15.13 1.11 -9.10
C THR A 111 16.41 1.67 -9.70
N LEU A 112 16.43 1.93 -11.01
CA LEU A 112 17.63 2.43 -11.71
C LEU A 112 17.89 3.92 -11.46
N GLU A 113 16.82 4.71 -11.32
CA GLU A 113 16.88 6.13 -11.02
C GLU A 113 16.92 6.46 -9.53
N SER A 114 16.78 5.43 -8.67
CA SER A 114 16.81 5.54 -7.21
C SER A 114 17.92 6.47 -6.72
N THR A 115 17.52 7.45 -5.90
CA THR A 115 18.38 8.55 -5.46
C THR A 115 18.11 8.90 -4.01
N CYS A 116 19.18 8.95 -3.23
CA CYS A 116 19.14 9.49 -1.88
C CYS A 116 19.43 11.00 -1.89
N TYR A 117 18.78 11.74 -1.00
CA TYR A 117 18.99 13.18 -0.83
C TYR A 117 19.65 13.47 0.51
N LEU A 118 20.90 13.93 0.50
CA LEU A 118 21.68 14.25 1.70
C LEU A 118 21.50 15.72 2.07
N LEU A 119 20.83 15.98 3.19
CA LEU A 119 20.62 17.31 3.74
C LEU A 119 21.82 17.75 4.57
N LYS A 120 22.39 18.89 4.20
CA LYS A 120 23.45 19.59 4.91
C LYS A 120 22.89 20.81 5.63
N ASP A 121 23.32 21.00 6.87
CA ASP A 121 22.95 22.16 7.67
C ASP A 121 23.62 23.46 7.20
N ALA A 122 23.34 24.57 7.89
CA ALA A 122 23.88 25.88 7.55
C ALA A 122 25.41 26.01 7.68
N SER A 123 26.08 25.04 8.33
CA SER A 123 27.54 24.96 8.41
C SER A 123 28.15 24.07 7.32
N GLY A 124 27.32 23.47 6.47
CA GLY A 124 27.72 22.51 5.44
C GLY A 124 27.94 21.09 5.95
N LYS A 125 27.53 20.80 7.20
CA LYS A 125 27.67 19.46 7.80
C LYS A 125 26.46 18.58 7.45
N ASP A 126 26.71 17.31 7.18
CA ASP A 126 25.68 16.30 6.98
C ASP A 126 24.79 16.20 8.23
N TYR A 127 23.48 16.41 8.02
CA TYR A 127 22.47 16.39 9.08
C TYR A 127 21.59 15.15 8.97
N ALA A 128 20.97 14.94 7.80
CA ALA A 128 20.08 13.83 7.54
C ALA A 128 20.21 13.35 6.09
N ILE A 129 19.85 12.11 5.82
CA ILE A 129 19.74 11.54 4.48
C ILE A 129 18.35 10.94 4.30
N PHE A 130 17.69 11.36 3.22
CA PHE A 130 16.42 10.80 2.77
C PHE A 130 16.74 9.67 1.80
N THR A 131 16.50 8.43 2.23
CA THR A 131 17.02 7.24 1.56
C THR A 131 16.06 6.61 0.56
N GLY A 132 14.84 7.13 0.45
CA GLY A 132 13.79 6.49 -0.33
C GLY A 132 13.68 5.02 0.06
N ASP A 133 13.67 4.17 -0.96
CA ASP A 133 13.68 2.71 -0.80
C ASP A 133 15.08 2.10 -0.99
N THR A 134 16.15 2.90 -0.94
CA THR A 134 17.54 2.36 -0.96
C THR A 134 17.89 1.69 0.37
N LEU A 135 17.52 2.32 1.49
CA LEU A 135 17.82 1.85 2.85
C LEU A 135 16.63 2.14 3.76
N PHE A 136 16.15 1.11 4.45
CA PHE A 136 15.12 1.21 5.48
C PHE A 136 15.72 1.07 6.89
N VAL A 137 14.90 1.24 7.91
CA VAL A 137 15.28 0.89 9.28
C VAL A 137 15.33 -0.64 9.41
N GLY A 138 16.54 -1.19 9.45
CA GLY A 138 16.79 -2.63 9.63
C GLY A 138 16.75 -3.46 8.34
N ASP A 139 16.46 -2.86 7.20
CA ASP A 139 16.31 -3.54 5.91
C ASP A 139 16.73 -2.63 4.72
N VAL A 140 16.55 -3.09 3.49
CA VAL A 140 16.77 -2.38 2.23
C VAL A 140 15.62 -2.63 1.23
N GLY A 141 15.53 -1.83 0.18
CA GLY A 141 14.56 -2.02 -0.89
C GLY A 141 14.76 -3.33 -1.64
N ARG A 142 13.65 -3.96 -2.01
CA ARG A 142 13.65 -5.14 -2.87
C ARG A 142 14.19 -4.82 -4.27
N PRO A 143 15.07 -5.65 -4.87
CA PRO A 143 15.69 -5.40 -6.17
C PRO A 143 15.00 -6.11 -7.36
N ASP A 144 13.70 -6.38 -7.26
CA ASP A 144 12.95 -7.17 -8.26
C ASP A 144 11.79 -6.43 -8.94
N LEU A 145 11.59 -5.14 -8.65
CA LEU A 145 10.50 -4.35 -9.26
C LEU A 145 10.88 -3.71 -10.61
N ALA A 146 12.16 -3.39 -10.82
CA ALA A 146 12.61 -2.57 -11.95
C ALA A 146 13.12 -3.38 -13.17
N GLN A 147 12.77 -4.66 -13.28
CA GLN A 147 13.29 -5.55 -14.32
C GLN A 147 12.52 -5.49 -15.63
N GLN A 148 11.22 -5.17 -15.55
CA GLN A 148 10.32 -5.25 -16.70
C GLN A 148 10.81 -4.35 -17.84
N GLY A 149 10.99 -4.94 -19.03
CA GLY A 149 11.44 -4.24 -20.22
C GLY A 149 12.95 -3.97 -20.28
N THR A 150 13.74 -4.59 -19.40
CA THR A 150 15.21 -4.51 -19.40
C THR A 150 15.84 -5.91 -19.50
N GLU A 151 17.14 -5.98 -19.81
CA GLU A 151 17.92 -7.23 -19.74
C GLU A 151 18.46 -7.51 -18.32
N LEU A 152 18.11 -6.69 -17.32
CA LEU A 152 18.64 -6.78 -15.97
C LEU A 152 17.92 -7.85 -15.15
N THR A 153 18.69 -8.57 -14.36
CA THR A 153 18.20 -9.59 -13.42
C THR A 153 18.05 -9.02 -12.01
N VAL A 154 17.42 -9.80 -11.12
CA VAL A 154 17.33 -9.47 -9.67
C VAL A 154 18.72 -9.29 -9.08
N SER A 155 19.65 -10.17 -9.47
CA SER A 155 21.03 -10.17 -9.00
C SER A 155 21.79 -8.93 -9.47
N ASP A 156 21.51 -8.41 -10.66
CA ASP A 156 22.14 -7.19 -11.15
C ASP A 156 21.71 -5.98 -10.32
N LEU A 157 20.40 -5.83 -10.09
CA LEU A 157 19.84 -4.76 -9.25
C LEU A 157 20.31 -4.88 -7.79
N ALA A 158 20.33 -6.08 -7.21
CA ALA A 158 20.90 -6.33 -5.89
C ALA A 158 22.40 -5.97 -5.84
N GLY A 159 23.14 -6.25 -6.90
CA GLY A 159 24.53 -5.88 -7.03
C GLY A 159 24.75 -4.37 -7.10
N MET A 160 23.88 -3.64 -7.80
CA MET A 160 23.90 -2.17 -7.81
C MET A 160 23.58 -1.60 -6.44
N LEU A 161 22.58 -2.17 -5.75
CA LEU A 161 22.21 -1.78 -4.39
C LEU A 161 23.39 -1.92 -3.42
N TYR A 162 24.11 -3.04 -3.47
CA TYR A 162 25.33 -3.24 -2.68
C TYR A 162 26.35 -2.12 -2.94
N ASP A 163 26.63 -1.80 -4.20
CA ASP A 163 27.61 -0.75 -4.54
C ASP A 163 27.15 0.62 -4.04
N SER A 164 25.86 0.94 -4.19
CA SER A 164 25.23 2.17 -3.67
C SER A 164 25.41 2.31 -2.16
N LEU A 165 25.11 1.24 -1.40
CA LEU A 165 25.26 1.23 0.05
C LEU A 165 26.74 1.42 0.46
N GLN A 166 27.65 0.66 -0.15
CA GLN A 166 29.08 0.71 0.22
C GLN A 166 29.75 2.02 -0.17
N GLN A 167 29.40 2.61 -1.31
CA GLN A 167 30.09 3.79 -1.85
C GLN A 167 29.47 5.11 -1.42
N LYS A 168 28.16 5.16 -1.17
CA LYS A 168 27.43 6.41 -0.89
C LYS A 168 26.94 6.51 0.55
N ILE A 169 26.51 5.40 1.15
CA ILE A 169 25.87 5.39 2.48
C ILE A 169 26.87 5.08 3.59
N MET A 170 27.65 4.02 3.44
CA MET A 170 28.66 3.60 4.43
C MET A 170 29.69 4.69 4.77
N PRO A 171 30.14 5.57 3.86
CA PRO A 171 31.07 6.64 4.21
C PRO A 171 30.50 7.75 5.11
N LEU A 172 29.17 7.86 5.24
CA LEU A 172 28.53 8.92 6.01
C LEU A 172 28.82 8.78 7.51
N ALA A 173 28.82 9.92 8.21
CA ALA A 173 29.05 9.96 9.64
C ALA A 173 27.91 9.29 10.42
N ASN A 174 28.23 8.62 11.53
CA ASN A 174 27.27 7.83 12.30
C ASN A 174 26.08 8.64 12.84
N ASN A 175 26.26 9.94 13.06
CA ASN A 175 25.23 10.81 13.61
C ASN A 175 24.25 11.35 12.54
N VAL A 176 24.43 11.02 11.27
CA VAL A 176 23.50 11.43 10.20
C VAL A 176 22.20 10.63 10.38
N ILE A 177 21.07 11.35 10.42
CA ILE A 177 19.73 10.77 10.56
C ILE A 177 19.33 10.11 9.24
N VAL A 178 18.70 8.94 9.31
CA VAL A 178 18.20 8.19 8.15
C VAL A 178 16.68 8.31 8.11
N TYR A 179 16.17 8.77 6.97
CA TYR A 179 14.76 9.00 6.67
C TYR A 179 14.34 8.20 5.43
N PRO A 180 13.82 6.97 5.58
CA PRO A 180 13.36 6.15 4.45
C PRO A 180 11.97 6.55 3.93
N ALA A 181 11.63 6.23 2.69
CA ALA A 181 10.27 6.47 2.17
C ALA A 181 9.23 5.50 2.74
N HIS A 182 9.64 4.37 3.32
CA HIS A 182 8.72 3.38 3.91
C HIS A 182 9.12 2.92 5.31
N GLY A 183 8.11 2.47 6.05
CA GLY A 183 8.23 1.97 7.42
C GLY A 183 7.47 0.66 7.66
N PRO A 184 7.26 0.29 8.93
CA PRO A 184 6.72 -1.02 9.31
C PRO A 184 5.41 -1.33 8.58
N GLY A 185 5.37 -2.52 7.98
CA GLY A 185 4.21 -3.03 7.24
C GLY A 185 4.28 -2.86 5.72
N SER A 186 5.19 -2.06 5.16
CA SER A 186 5.32 -1.91 3.69
C SER A 186 5.73 -3.21 3.01
N ASN A 187 5.27 -3.42 1.76
CA ASN A 187 5.67 -4.54 0.90
C ASN A 187 6.91 -4.22 0.02
N CYS A 188 7.51 -3.02 0.17
CA CYS A 188 8.70 -2.60 -0.55
C CYS A 188 10.02 -3.12 0.05
N GLY A 189 9.98 -3.62 1.29
CA GLY A 189 11.07 -4.39 1.90
C GLY A 189 10.56 -5.67 2.57
N LYS A 190 11.49 -6.49 3.06
CA LYS A 190 11.21 -7.84 3.56
C LYS A 190 10.75 -7.81 5.03
N ASN A 191 11.45 -7.06 5.88
CA ASN A 191 11.30 -7.02 7.33
C ASN A 191 11.63 -5.61 7.87
N LEU A 192 10.80 -4.61 7.55
CA LEU A 192 11.00 -3.25 8.07
C LEU A 192 10.78 -3.21 9.59
N GLY A 193 11.70 -2.57 10.31
CA GLY A 193 11.64 -2.39 11.76
C GLY A 193 10.46 -1.50 12.22
N PRO A 194 10.22 -1.42 13.54
CA PRO A 194 9.08 -0.70 14.10
C PRO A 194 9.22 0.83 14.07
N GLU A 195 10.43 1.35 13.79
CA GLU A 195 10.72 2.78 13.78
C GLU A 195 10.64 3.36 12.36
N THR A 196 10.22 4.64 12.26
CA THR A 196 10.07 5.34 10.97
C THR A 196 11.31 6.16 10.58
N HIS A 197 12.35 6.17 11.42
CA HIS A 197 13.65 6.79 11.16
C HIS A 197 14.74 6.13 12.02
N SER A 198 16.01 6.34 11.68
CA SER A 198 17.16 5.83 12.45
C SER A 198 18.39 6.75 12.26
N THR A 199 19.60 6.25 12.48
CA THR A 199 20.86 6.93 12.18
C THR A 199 21.79 5.99 11.41
N ILE A 200 22.73 6.54 10.64
CA ILE A 200 23.73 5.75 9.93
C ILE A 200 24.53 4.85 10.89
N GLY A 201 24.82 5.33 12.11
CA GLY A 201 25.54 4.55 13.11
C GLY A 201 24.76 3.31 13.57
N ASP A 202 23.47 3.49 13.84
CA ASP A 202 22.58 2.38 14.24
C ASP A 202 22.39 1.38 13.10
N GLN A 203 22.18 1.86 11.87
CA GLN A 203 22.07 0.99 10.70
C GLN A 203 23.37 0.20 10.44
N LYS A 204 24.55 0.81 10.58
CA LYS A 204 25.83 0.09 10.50
C LYS A 204 25.96 -1.01 11.55
N GLN A 205 25.37 -0.82 12.73
CA GLN A 205 25.49 -1.78 13.83
C GLN A 205 24.49 -2.93 13.70
N HIS A 206 23.28 -2.67 13.21
CA HIS A 206 22.17 -3.63 13.31
C HIS A 206 21.55 -4.04 11.98
N ASN A 207 21.67 -3.24 10.92
CA ASN A 207 21.09 -3.58 9.62
C ASN A 207 21.96 -4.67 8.96
N TYR A 208 21.34 -5.80 8.63
CA TYR A 208 22.03 -6.95 8.02
C TYR A 208 22.72 -6.57 6.71
N ALA A 209 22.11 -5.66 5.94
CA ALA A 209 22.59 -5.21 4.64
C ALA A 209 23.86 -4.36 4.72
N LEU A 210 24.14 -3.77 5.89
CA LEU A 210 25.34 -2.94 6.14
C LEU A 210 26.44 -3.69 6.90
N GLN A 211 26.23 -4.96 7.25
CA GLN A 211 27.25 -5.78 7.91
C GLN A 211 28.39 -6.13 6.95
N PRO A 212 29.63 -6.33 7.45
CA PRO A 212 30.75 -6.79 6.63
C PRO A 212 30.44 -8.14 5.97
N GLN A 213 30.28 -8.13 4.65
CA GLN A 213 29.97 -9.33 3.85
C GLN A 213 30.48 -9.18 2.41
N SER A 214 30.52 -10.27 1.65
CA SER A 214 30.81 -10.19 0.22
C SER A 214 29.57 -9.72 -0.56
N LYS A 215 29.78 -9.16 -1.76
CA LYS A 215 28.69 -8.78 -2.67
C LYS A 215 27.79 -9.97 -3.02
N GLU A 216 28.36 -11.16 -3.19
CA GLU A 216 27.59 -12.39 -3.47
C GLU A 216 26.72 -12.81 -2.28
N ALA A 217 27.26 -12.76 -1.05
CA ALA A 217 26.49 -13.04 0.16
C ALA A 217 25.35 -12.04 0.34
N PHE A 218 25.60 -10.76 0.07
CA PHE A 218 24.57 -9.73 0.07
C PHE A 218 23.46 -10.03 -0.94
N ILE A 219 23.81 -10.32 -2.20
CA ILE A 219 22.84 -10.62 -3.26
C ILE A 219 21.94 -11.78 -2.83
N ASN A 220 22.53 -12.85 -2.30
CA ASN A 220 21.74 -13.99 -1.80
C ASN A 220 20.80 -13.54 -0.66
N ALA A 221 21.32 -12.81 0.33
CA ALA A 221 20.53 -12.39 1.49
C ALA A 221 19.34 -11.47 1.13
N VAL A 222 19.51 -10.55 0.18
CA VAL A 222 18.44 -9.61 -0.23
C VAL A 222 17.44 -10.21 -1.21
N THR A 223 17.79 -11.31 -1.88
CA THR A 223 16.92 -11.98 -2.87
C THR A 223 16.21 -13.21 -2.32
N GLU A 224 16.75 -13.83 -1.26
CA GLU A 224 16.16 -14.98 -0.59
C GLU A 224 14.85 -14.59 0.12
N GLY A 225 13.79 -15.39 -0.12
CA GLY A 225 12.49 -15.21 0.54
C GLY A 225 11.70 -13.97 0.09
N LEU A 226 12.02 -13.38 -1.07
CA LEU A 226 11.18 -12.34 -1.65
C LEU A 226 9.83 -12.93 -2.10
N GLY A 227 8.75 -12.43 -1.51
CA GLY A 227 7.39 -12.73 -1.96
C GLY A 227 7.07 -12.05 -3.29
N THR A 228 6.06 -12.57 -3.99
CA THR A 228 5.55 -11.93 -5.21
C THR A 228 5.06 -10.52 -4.87
N PRO A 229 5.45 -9.48 -5.62
CA PRO A 229 4.96 -8.12 -5.38
C PRO A 229 3.46 -8.05 -5.68
N PRO A 230 2.71 -7.12 -5.04
CA PRO A 230 1.33 -6.88 -5.39
C PRO A 230 1.17 -6.56 -6.88
N LEU A 231 0.11 -7.08 -7.50
CA LEU A 231 -0.10 -6.98 -8.97
C LEU A 231 -0.23 -5.54 -9.47
N TYR A 232 -0.62 -4.61 -8.60
CA TYR A 232 -0.76 -3.20 -8.94
C TYR A 232 0.57 -2.43 -8.94
N PHE A 233 1.66 -3.02 -8.43
CA PHE A 233 2.94 -2.33 -8.32
C PHE A 233 3.48 -1.81 -9.67
N PRO A 234 3.53 -2.65 -10.72
CA PRO A 234 3.92 -2.19 -12.06
C PRO A 234 2.97 -1.13 -12.63
N ILE A 235 1.68 -1.15 -12.24
CA ILE A 235 0.67 -0.18 -12.70
C ILE A 235 0.99 1.20 -12.13
N ASN A 236 1.21 1.31 -10.82
CA ASN A 236 1.53 2.59 -10.18
C ASN A 236 2.88 3.14 -10.60
N ALA A 237 3.91 2.29 -10.72
CA ALA A 237 5.20 2.70 -11.25
C ALA A 237 5.07 3.29 -12.67
N ARG A 238 4.23 2.67 -13.51
CA ARG A 238 3.90 3.20 -14.84
C ARG A 238 3.14 4.53 -14.76
N ILE A 239 2.12 4.63 -13.90
CA ILE A 239 1.35 5.88 -13.71
C ILE A 239 2.28 7.02 -13.26
N ASN A 240 3.15 6.78 -12.28
CA ASN A 240 4.12 7.76 -11.80
C ASN A 240 5.14 8.14 -12.87
N LYS A 241 5.47 7.24 -13.79
CA LYS A 241 6.40 7.51 -14.89
C LYS A 241 5.76 8.25 -16.05
N GLU A 242 4.55 7.88 -16.45
CA GLU A 242 3.84 8.42 -17.62
C GLU A 242 3.13 9.74 -17.30
N GLY A 243 2.76 9.94 -16.03
CA GLY A 243 1.92 11.02 -15.56
C GLY A 243 0.45 10.60 -15.48
N TYR A 244 -0.35 11.45 -14.84
CA TYR A 244 -1.71 11.12 -14.41
C TYR A 244 -2.64 12.33 -14.49
N THR A 245 -3.94 12.06 -14.45
CA THR A 245 -4.99 13.07 -14.30
C THR A 245 -4.87 13.75 -12.94
N ASN A 246 -5.13 15.05 -12.85
CA ASN A 246 -5.09 15.79 -11.59
C ASN A 246 -6.16 15.29 -10.59
N LEU A 247 -5.81 15.22 -9.30
CA LEU A 247 -6.69 14.70 -8.26
C LEU A 247 -8.03 15.45 -8.15
N ASP A 248 -8.04 16.79 -8.28
CA ASP A 248 -9.28 17.56 -8.17
C ASP A 248 -10.26 17.19 -9.30
N THR A 249 -9.74 16.88 -10.49
CA THR A 249 -10.56 16.40 -11.61
C THR A 249 -11.21 15.05 -11.29
N ILE A 250 -10.46 14.13 -10.67
CA ILE A 250 -10.97 12.81 -10.26
C ILE A 250 -12.07 12.99 -9.19
N ILE A 251 -11.83 13.88 -8.23
CA ILE A 251 -12.79 14.18 -7.17
C ILE A 251 -14.07 14.78 -7.75
N GLU A 252 -13.97 15.76 -8.65
CA GLU A 252 -15.13 16.38 -9.32
C GLU A 252 -15.96 15.36 -10.11
N GLN A 253 -15.30 14.43 -10.80
CA GLN A 253 -15.96 13.37 -11.58
C GLN A 253 -16.61 12.30 -10.69
N GLY A 254 -15.95 11.96 -9.58
CA GLY A 254 -16.41 10.89 -8.68
C GLY A 254 -17.43 11.32 -7.64
N LEU A 255 -17.42 12.59 -7.21
CA LEU A 255 -18.39 13.16 -6.26
C LEU A 255 -19.72 13.51 -6.94
N GLN A 256 -20.31 12.53 -7.61
CA GLN A 256 -21.62 12.64 -8.24
C GLN A 256 -22.64 11.80 -7.47
N PRO A 257 -23.59 12.43 -6.75
CA PRO A 257 -24.63 11.70 -6.04
C PRO A 257 -25.59 11.04 -7.04
N LEU A 258 -25.88 9.76 -6.83
CA LEU A 258 -26.82 8.99 -7.63
C LEU A 258 -27.96 8.49 -6.76
N SER A 259 -29.20 8.80 -7.13
CA SER A 259 -30.36 8.11 -6.57
C SER A 259 -30.27 6.60 -6.78
N VAL A 260 -30.96 5.80 -5.97
CA VAL A 260 -30.99 4.33 -6.09
C VAL A 260 -31.28 3.86 -7.53
N ALA A 261 -32.24 4.51 -8.22
CA ALA A 261 -32.57 4.18 -9.61
C ALA A 261 -31.42 4.49 -10.58
N ALA A 262 -30.82 5.68 -10.47
CA ALA A 262 -29.69 6.10 -11.31
C ALA A 262 -28.43 5.27 -11.03
N PHE A 263 -28.19 4.88 -9.78
CA PHE A 263 -27.08 4.02 -9.38
C PHE A 263 -27.19 2.64 -10.05
N LYS A 264 -28.37 2.02 -10.01
CA LYS A 264 -28.65 0.73 -10.69
C LYS A 264 -28.51 0.83 -12.21
N GLU A 265 -29.06 1.88 -12.81
CA GLU A 265 -28.95 2.13 -14.25
C GLU A 265 -27.48 2.27 -14.65
N LYS A 266 -26.70 3.07 -13.89
CA LYS A 266 -25.28 3.28 -14.14
C LYS A 266 -24.47 1.98 -13.99
N GLN A 267 -24.74 1.21 -12.95
CA GLN A 267 -24.09 -0.08 -12.72
C GLN A 267 -24.34 -1.03 -13.89
N ALA A 268 -25.58 -1.11 -14.38
CA ALA A 268 -25.95 -1.98 -15.49
C ALA A 268 -25.39 -1.49 -16.85
N GLU A 269 -25.30 -0.18 -17.06
CA GLU A 269 -24.76 0.42 -18.30
C GLU A 269 -23.25 0.16 -18.45
N THR A 270 -22.51 0.30 -17.36
CA THR A 270 -21.04 0.31 -17.41
C THR A 270 -20.37 -0.93 -16.85
N ASP A 271 -21.16 -1.89 -16.34
CA ASP A 271 -20.67 -3.04 -15.57
C ASP A 271 -19.74 -2.61 -14.42
N ALA A 272 -20.12 -1.51 -13.74
CA ALA A 272 -19.27 -0.92 -12.71
C ALA A 272 -19.17 -1.81 -11.47
N ILE A 273 -17.99 -1.81 -10.85
CA ILE A 273 -17.79 -2.40 -9.53
C ILE A 273 -18.51 -1.54 -8.51
N MET A 274 -19.42 -2.15 -7.76
CA MET A 274 -20.00 -1.55 -6.56
C MET A 274 -19.03 -1.80 -5.41
N LEU A 275 -18.36 -0.76 -4.93
CA LEU A 275 -17.42 -0.83 -3.81
C LEU A 275 -18.09 -0.25 -2.55
N ASP A 276 -18.27 -1.11 -1.55
CA ASP A 276 -18.80 -0.73 -0.24
C ASP A 276 -17.64 -0.52 0.75
N THR A 277 -17.54 0.70 1.28
CA THR A 277 -16.46 1.12 2.18
C THR A 277 -16.91 1.39 3.60
N ARG A 278 -18.17 1.05 3.92
CA ARG A 278 -18.72 1.14 5.28
C ARG A 278 -17.92 0.25 6.27
N PRO A 279 -18.07 0.45 7.58
CA PRO A 279 -17.45 -0.43 8.58
C PRO A 279 -17.88 -1.89 8.42
N GLY A 280 -16.97 -2.83 8.65
CA GLY A 280 -17.22 -4.28 8.52
C GLY A 280 -18.46 -4.77 9.28
N PRO A 281 -18.64 -4.42 10.57
CA PRO A 281 -19.82 -4.81 11.33
C PRO A 281 -21.15 -4.25 10.79
N MET A 282 -21.12 -3.14 10.04
CA MET A 282 -22.30 -2.60 9.37
C MET A 282 -22.56 -3.31 8.04
N PHE A 283 -21.51 -3.69 7.33
CA PHE A 283 -21.60 -4.43 6.08
C PHE A 283 -22.18 -5.84 6.30
N THR A 284 -21.72 -6.59 7.30
CA THR A 284 -22.13 -7.99 7.49
C THR A 284 -23.63 -8.14 7.77
N VAL A 285 -24.24 -7.19 8.48
CA VAL A 285 -25.68 -7.21 8.79
C VAL A 285 -26.57 -6.75 7.62
N GLY A 286 -25.99 -6.25 6.53
CA GLY A 286 -26.74 -5.81 5.35
C GLY A 286 -25.92 -5.02 4.35
N PHE A 287 -25.95 -5.40 3.07
CA PHE A 287 -25.29 -4.70 1.98
C PHE A 287 -26.00 -4.87 0.63
N VAL A 288 -25.57 -4.07 -0.36
CA VAL A 288 -26.09 -4.11 -1.74
C VAL A 288 -25.61 -5.39 -2.43
N PRO A 289 -26.49 -6.29 -2.90
CA PRO A 289 -26.08 -7.55 -3.52
C PRO A 289 -25.07 -7.34 -4.66
N GLY A 290 -23.98 -8.11 -4.65
CA GLY A 290 -22.90 -8.01 -5.64
C GLY A 290 -21.86 -6.93 -5.38
N SER A 291 -22.00 -6.11 -4.32
CA SER A 291 -20.95 -5.18 -3.91
C SER A 291 -19.76 -5.88 -3.26
N ILE A 292 -18.56 -5.36 -3.49
CA ILE A 292 -17.33 -5.79 -2.83
C ILE A 292 -17.11 -4.92 -1.61
N PHE A 293 -16.86 -5.53 -0.46
CA PHE A 293 -16.47 -4.82 0.75
C PHE A 293 -14.97 -4.56 0.76
N ILE A 294 -14.57 -3.31 0.93
CA ILE A 294 -13.22 -2.94 1.41
C ILE A 294 -13.38 -1.72 2.31
N GLY A 295 -13.45 -1.95 3.64
CA GLY A 295 -13.68 -0.87 4.62
C GLY A 295 -12.52 0.11 4.80
N LEU A 296 -12.81 1.36 5.13
CA LEU A 296 -11.79 2.41 5.35
C LEU A 296 -10.93 2.22 6.61
N GLU A 297 -11.33 1.34 7.52
CA GLU A 297 -10.68 1.08 8.82
C GLU A 297 -9.44 0.17 8.76
N GLY A 298 -9.17 -0.43 7.59
CA GLY A 298 -8.01 -1.28 7.36
C GLY A 298 -7.00 -0.69 6.36
N ARG A 299 -6.22 -1.58 5.72
CA ARG A 299 -5.30 -1.22 4.62
C ARG A 299 -6.07 -1.03 3.31
N PHE A 300 -7.04 -0.12 3.33
CA PHE A 300 -8.03 0.08 2.27
C PHE A 300 -7.39 0.21 0.88
N ALA A 301 -6.44 1.14 0.73
CA ALA A 301 -5.84 1.45 -0.56
C ALA A 301 -5.08 0.25 -1.14
N GLU A 302 -4.32 -0.48 -0.31
CA GLU A 302 -3.58 -1.67 -0.76
C GLU A 302 -4.49 -2.81 -1.18
N TRP A 303 -5.56 -3.06 -0.42
CA TRP A 303 -6.53 -4.09 -0.81
C TRP A 303 -7.32 -3.70 -2.04
N ALA A 304 -7.69 -2.43 -2.19
CA ALA A 304 -8.29 -1.94 -3.42
C ALA A 304 -7.35 -2.17 -4.62
N GLY A 305 -6.09 -1.75 -4.53
CA GLY A 305 -5.10 -1.95 -5.60
C GLY A 305 -4.86 -3.43 -5.90
N SER A 306 -4.84 -4.29 -4.86
CA SER A 306 -4.55 -5.72 -5.04
C SER A 306 -5.74 -6.52 -5.58
N LEU A 307 -6.97 -6.07 -5.37
CA LEU A 307 -8.19 -6.85 -5.63
C LEU A 307 -9.04 -6.30 -6.77
N LEU A 308 -9.01 -4.99 -7.00
CA LEU A 308 -9.89 -4.35 -7.98
C LEU A 308 -9.15 -4.12 -9.30
N PRO A 309 -9.81 -4.41 -10.44
CA PRO A 309 -9.27 -4.07 -11.76
C PRO A 309 -9.26 -2.55 -11.98
N PHE A 310 -8.16 -2.04 -12.52
CA PHE A 310 -7.95 -0.61 -12.79
C PHE A 310 -8.68 -0.09 -14.03
N ASP A 311 -9.10 -0.99 -14.92
CA ASP A 311 -9.75 -0.64 -16.18
C ASP A 311 -11.26 -0.52 -16.07
N GLN A 312 -11.87 -1.09 -15.02
CA GLN A 312 -13.31 -1.04 -14.76
C GLN A 312 -13.73 0.21 -13.97
N PRO A 313 -14.89 0.81 -14.27
CA PRO A 313 -15.44 1.89 -13.47
C PRO A 313 -15.88 1.42 -12.07
N ILE A 314 -15.82 2.33 -11.10
CA ILE A 314 -16.22 2.09 -9.71
C ILE A 314 -17.38 3.02 -9.33
N LEU A 315 -18.39 2.43 -8.69
CA LEU A 315 -19.48 3.10 -8.01
C LEU A 315 -19.32 2.90 -6.50
N LEU A 316 -19.43 3.97 -5.72
CA LEU A 316 -19.18 3.93 -4.29
C LEU A 316 -20.46 3.77 -3.47
N ILE A 317 -20.39 2.95 -2.43
CA ILE A 317 -21.36 2.88 -1.33
C ILE A 317 -20.56 3.19 -0.06
N THR A 318 -20.82 4.33 0.55
CA THR A 318 -20.04 4.82 1.69
C THR A 318 -20.96 5.24 2.83
N GLU A 319 -20.38 5.41 4.03
CA GLU A 319 -21.00 6.24 5.05
C GLU A 319 -21.10 7.69 4.56
N ALA A 320 -22.13 8.40 5.00
CA ALA A 320 -22.31 9.81 4.65
C ALA A 320 -21.10 10.65 5.08
N GLY A 321 -20.53 11.40 4.14
CA GLY A 321 -19.35 12.24 4.37
C GLY A 321 -18.01 11.53 4.18
N GLN A 322 -18.00 10.22 3.86
CA GLN A 322 -16.79 9.46 3.57
C GLN A 322 -16.50 9.32 2.05
N GLU A 323 -17.33 9.91 1.20
CA GLU A 323 -17.24 9.81 -0.27
C GLU A 323 -15.91 10.39 -0.76
N LYS A 324 -15.58 11.62 -0.32
CA LYS A 324 -14.35 12.31 -0.71
C LYS A 324 -13.09 11.59 -0.22
N GLU A 325 -13.12 11.10 1.02
CA GLU A 325 -11.99 10.35 1.60
C GLU A 325 -11.76 9.04 0.85
N THR A 326 -12.84 8.33 0.51
CA THR A 326 -12.77 7.09 -0.29
C THR A 326 -12.11 7.35 -1.65
N LEU A 327 -12.55 8.39 -2.35
CA LEU A 327 -11.99 8.82 -3.64
C LEU A 327 -10.49 9.12 -3.54
N ILE A 328 -10.09 9.92 -2.55
CA ILE A 328 -8.68 10.28 -2.35
C ILE A 328 -7.84 9.02 -2.12
N ARG A 329 -8.29 8.10 -1.26
CA ARG A 329 -7.53 6.88 -0.97
C ARG A 329 -7.48 5.90 -2.14
N LEU A 330 -8.50 5.86 -2.99
CA LEU A 330 -8.47 5.10 -4.25
C LEU A 330 -7.47 5.72 -5.23
N ALA A 331 -7.49 7.05 -5.37
CA ALA A 331 -6.55 7.77 -6.22
C ALA A 331 -5.09 7.62 -5.75
N ARG A 332 -4.84 7.46 -4.44
CA ARG A 332 -3.50 7.16 -3.90
C ARG A 332 -2.88 5.90 -4.48
N VAL A 333 -3.67 4.94 -4.94
CA VAL A 333 -3.18 3.72 -5.58
C VAL A 333 -3.56 3.65 -7.05
N GLY A 334 -3.94 4.77 -7.68
CA GLY A 334 -4.06 4.89 -9.14
C GLY A 334 -5.45 4.64 -9.74
N PHE A 335 -6.50 4.49 -8.94
CA PHE A 335 -7.86 4.48 -9.47
C PHE A 335 -8.34 5.89 -9.81
N ASP A 336 -8.76 6.10 -11.05
CA ASP A 336 -9.28 7.38 -11.55
C ASP A 336 -10.68 7.28 -12.18
N LYS A 337 -11.24 6.06 -12.32
CA LYS A 337 -12.56 5.80 -12.93
C LYS A 337 -13.69 5.67 -11.91
N ILE A 338 -13.78 6.59 -10.97
CA ILE A 338 -14.91 6.63 -10.05
C ILE A 338 -16.02 7.46 -10.69
N ILE A 339 -17.19 6.87 -10.88
CA ILE A 339 -18.27 7.43 -11.73
C ILE A 339 -19.52 7.85 -10.95
N GLY A 340 -19.41 7.92 -9.62
CA GLY A 340 -20.47 8.38 -8.72
C GLY A 340 -20.56 7.55 -7.44
N TYR A 341 -21.46 7.96 -6.57
CA TYR A 341 -21.74 7.26 -5.32
C TYR A 341 -23.26 7.19 -5.06
N LEU A 342 -23.67 6.20 -4.27
CA LEU A 342 -25.06 6.03 -3.88
C LEU A 342 -25.47 7.13 -2.89
N GLU A 343 -26.34 8.04 -3.33
CA GLU A 343 -26.85 9.13 -2.49
C GLU A 343 -27.66 8.55 -1.32
N GLY A 344 -27.25 8.88 -0.09
CA GLY A 344 -27.86 8.32 1.12
C GLY A 344 -27.42 6.90 1.47
N GLY A 345 -26.41 6.36 0.77
CA GLY A 345 -25.76 5.11 1.13
C GLY A 345 -26.68 3.89 1.13
N PHE A 346 -26.31 2.88 1.92
CA PHE A 346 -27.08 1.65 2.04
C PHE A 346 -28.45 1.86 2.68
N GLU A 347 -28.61 2.87 3.54
CA GLU A 347 -29.89 3.22 4.15
C GLU A 347 -30.92 3.64 3.09
N ALA A 348 -30.51 4.43 2.10
CA ALA A 348 -31.38 4.81 0.97
C ALA A 348 -31.78 3.59 0.13
N TRP A 349 -30.85 2.65 -0.09
CA TRP A 349 -31.13 1.38 -0.77
C TRP A 349 -32.20 0.57 -0.02
N GLN A 350 -32.06 0.42 1.29
CA GLN A 350 -33.03 -0.27 2.14
C GLN A 350 -34.40 0.41 2.14
N GLN A 351 -34.43 1.75 2.26
CA GLN A 351 -35.68 2.52 2.27
C GLN A 351 -36.43 2.44 0.93
N ALA A 352 -35.70 2.28 -0.18
CA ALA A 352 -36.29 2.02 -1.49
C ALA A 352 -36.91 0.62 -1.63
N GLY A 353 -36.75 -0.25 -0.63
CA GLY A 353 -37.27 -1.62 -0.64
C GLY A 353 -36.50 -2.56 -1.58
N GLU A 354 -35.27 -2.20 -1.95
CA GLU A 354 -34.41 -3.03 -2.76
C GLU A 354 -33.90 -4.25 -1.97
N THR A 355 -33.55 -5.32 -2.69
CA THR A 355 -33.00 -6.54 -2.08
C THR A 355 -31.66 -6.27 -1.41
N ILE A 356 -31.42 -6.90 -0.26
CA ILE A 356 -30.14 -6.85 0.45
C ILE A 356 -29.55 -8.24 0.55
N ASP A 357 -28.24 -8.30 0.74
CA ASP A 357 -27.52 -9.52 1.14
C ASP A 357 -26.86 -9.31 2.52
N MET A 358 -26.47 -10.39 3.19
CA MET A 358 -25.88 -10.40 4.53
C MET A 358 -24.78 -11.45 4.65
N ILE A 359 -23.84 -11.25 5.57
CA ILE A 359 -22.84 -12.25 5.97
C ILE A 359 -23.17 -12.65 7.41
N ILE A 360 -23.34 -13.95 7.65
CA ILE A 360 -23.58 -14.45 8.99
C ILE A 360 -22.25 -14.40 9.75
N ASP A 361 -22.19 -13.58 10.78
CA ASP A 361 -21.08 -13.58 11.72
C ASP A 361 -21.29 -14.67 12.77
N VAL A 362 -20.24 -15.44 13.03
CA VAL A 362 -20.19 -16.47 14.08
C VAL A 362 -18.97 -16.28 14.96
N GLU A 363 -19.10 -16.62 16.23
CA GLU A 363 -18.01 -16.60 17.19
C GLU A 363 -17.16 -17.88 17.10
N ALA A 364 -15.97 -17.86 17.69
CA ALA A 364 -15.06 -19.01 17.68
C ALA A 364 -15.65 -20.23 18.41
N ASP A 365 -16.46 -20.01 19.45
CA ASP A 365 -17.13 -21.10 20.18
C ASP A 365 -18.26 -21.75 19.37
N GLU A 366 -18.97 -20.99 18.54
CA GLU A 366 -19.94 -21.54 17.58
C GLU A 366 -19.25 -22.41 16.53
N LEU A 367 -18.14 -21.95 15.93
CA LEU A 367 -17.31 -22.78 15.06
C LEU A 367 -16.88 -24.08 15.76
N ALA A 368 -16.44 -23.99 17.03
CA ALA A 368 -16.02 -25.16 17.79
C ALA A 368 -17.17 -26.15 18.07
N MET A 369 -18.41 -25.66 18.17
CA MET A 369 -19.59 -26.52 18.32
C MET A 369 -19.96 -27.21 17.00
N ASP A 370 -19.81 -26.54 15.86
CA ASP A 370 -20.21 -27.08 14.55
C ASP A 370 -19.19 -28.05 13.97
N LEU A 371 -17.89 -27.77 14.15
CA LEU A 371 -16.76 -28.54 13.60
C LEU A 371 -16.86 -30.07 13.77
N PRO A 372 -17.25 -30.64 14.92
CA PRO A 372 -17.35 -32.10 15.09
C PRO A 372 -18.64 -32.73 14.53
N PHE A 373 -19.66 -31.94 14.15
CA PHE A 373 -20.99 -32.45 13.80
C PHE A 373 -21.43 -32.13 12.38
N ASP A 374 -20.80 -31.18 11.70
CA ASP A 374 -21.11 -30.81 10.32
C ASP A 374 -20.10 -31.41 9.33
N GLU A 375 -20.48 -32.49 8.66
CA GLU A 375 -19.65 -33.16 7.65
C GLU A 375 -19.41 -32.30 6.39
N ASN A 376 -20.18 -31.23 6.18
CA ASN A 376 -20.03 -30.31 5.04
C ASN A 376 -19.31 -29.01 5.41
N LEU A 377 -18.84 -28.87 6.66
CA LEU A 377 -18.14 -27.67 7.11
C LEU A 377 -16.75 -27.60 6.48
N VAL A 378 -16.43 -26.45 5.88
CA VAL A 378 -15.11 -26.16 5.33
C VAL A 378 -14.57 -24.88 5.96
N VAL A 379 -13.45 -24.99 6.68
CA VAL A 379 -12.75 -23.83 7.23
C VAL A 379 -11.84 -23.24 6.15
N VAL A 380 -12.02 -21.96 5.84
CA VAL A 380 -11.25 -21.23 4.84
C VAL A 380 -10.43 -20.14 5.52
N ASP A 381 -9.11 -20.30 5.52
CA ASP A 381 -8.17 -19.34 6.08
C ASP A 381 -7.60 -18.45 4.97
N VAL A 382 -7.99 -17.17 4.98
CA VAL A 382 -7.61 -16.20 3.95
C VAL A 382 -6.35 -15.39 4.29
N ARG A 383 -5.57 -15.83 5.29
CA ARG A 383 -4.26 -15.26 5.62
C ARG A 383 -3.19 -15.66 4.60
N LYS A 384 -2.05 -14.97 4.64
CA LYS A 384 -0.86 -15.34 3.84
C LYS A 384 -0.35 -16.72 4.27
N GLU A 385 0.35 -17.38 3.38
CA GLU A 385 0.90 -18.73 3.53
C GLU A 385 1.80 -18.82 4.77
N VAL A 386 2.62 -17.80 5.03
CA VAL A 386 3.49 -17.72 6.21
C VAL A 386 2.70 -17.61 7.53
N GLU A 387 1.58 -16.89 7.53
CA GLU A 387 0.71 -16.77 8.70
C GLU A 387 -0.03 -18.08 8.97
N PHE A 388 -0.45 -18.77 7.92
CA PHE A 388 -1.09 -20.08 7.99
C PHE A 388 -0.11 -21.16 8.49
N ALA A 389 1.12 -21.15 7.98
CA ALA A 389 2.17 -22.09 8.35
C ALA A 389 2.54 -22.01 9.84
N ASP A 390 2.55 -20.80 10.42
CA ASP A 390 2.81 -20.60 11.86
C ASP A 390 1.68 -21.12 12.77
N GLY A 391 0.51 -21.41 12.22
CA GLY A 391 -0.56 -22.14 12.89
C GLY A 391 -1.93 -21.85 12.30
N HIS A 392 -2.76 -22.87 12.15
CA HIS A 392 -4.09 -22.80 11.56
C HIS A 392 -5.04 -23.85 12.14
N VAL A 393 -6.34 -23.74 11.85
CA VAL A 393 -7.33 -24.78 12.21
C VAL A 393 -6.99 -26.04 11.43
N LYS A 394 -7.03 -27.19 12.11
CA LYS A 394 -6.78 -28.48 11.48
C LYS A 394 -7.70 -28.68 10.27
N ASP A 395 -7.15 -29.23 9.18
CA ASP A 395 -7.84 -29.50 7.91
C ASP A 395 -8.40 -28.25 7.20
N ALA A 396 -8.05 -27.04 7.64
CA ALA A 396 -8.44 -25.80 6.96
C ALA A 396 -7.75 -25.64 5.60
N ILE A 397 -8.47 -25.03 4.66
CA ILE A 397 -7.94 -24.66 3.35
C ILE A 397 -7.29 -23.28 3.47
N ASN A 398 -6.01 -23.16 3.13
CA ASN A 398 -5.39 -21.84 2.96
C ASN A 398 -5.73 -21.28 1.58
N LEU A 399 -6.51 -20.21 1.56
CA LEU A 399 -6.88 -19.49 0.35
C LEU A 399 -6.62 -17.99 0.55
N PRO A 400 -5.36 -17.55 0.45
CA PRO A 400 -4.98 -16.16 0.74
C PRO A 400 -5.85 -15.16 -0.03
N LEU A 401 -6.30 -14.08 0.63
CA LEU A 401 -7.24 -13.12 0.02
C LEU A 401 -6.83 -12.63 -1.39
N ALA A 402 -5.55 -12.44 -1.66
CA ALA A 402 -5.07 -12.00 -2.98
C ALA A 402 -5.36 -13.00 -4.11
N SER A 403 -5.47 -14.30 -3.81
CA SER A 403 -5.77 -15.33 -4.82
C SER A 403 -7.25 -15.36 -5.21
N LEU A 404 -8.14 -14.73 -4.43
CA LEU A 404 -9.58 -14.61 -4.74
C LEU A 404 -9.87 -13.71 -5.95
N THR A 405 -8.84 -13.08 -6.53
CA THR A 405 -8.93 -12.35 -7.80
C THR A 405 -9.11 -13.29 -8.99
N ASP A 406 -8.70 -14.56 -8.88
CA ASP A 406 -8.96 -15.60 -9.88
C ASP A 406 -10.16 -16.45 -9.43
N PRO A 407 -11.33 -16.35 -10.10
CA PRO A 407 -12.51 -17.15 -9.79
C PRO A 407 -12.26 -18.66 -9.87
N GLY A 408 -11.23 -19.11 -10.61
CA GLY A 408 -10.85 -20.51 -10.70
C GLY A 408 -10.48 -21.12 -9.35
N ASN A 409 -9.98 -20.31 -8.41
CA ASN A 409 -9.64 -20.77 -7.05
C ASN A 409 -10.87 -21.08 -6.18
N LEU A 410 -12.08 -20.77 -6.65
CA LEU A 410 -13.33 -21.10 -5.97
C LEU A 410 -14.03 -22.33 -6.55
N ALA A 411 -13.45 -22.97 -7.58
CA ALA A 411 -14.09 -24.07 -8.31
C ALA A 411 -14.35 -25.31 -7.44
N ASP A 412 -13.56 -25.51 -6.38
CA ASP A 412 -13.69 -26.64 -5.46
C ASP A 412 -14.77 -26.43 -4.40
N PHE A 413 -15.39 -25.24 -4.33
CA PHE A 413 -16.50 -24.99 -3.42
C PHE A 413 -17.83 -25.35 -4.09
N HIS A 414 -18.59 -26.21 -3.42
CA HIS A 414 -19.91 -26.67 -3.85
C HIS A 414 -21.01 -26.06 -2.98
N ASP A 415 -22.23 -25.95 -3.51
CA ASP A 415 -23.40 -25.38 -2.80
C ASP A 415 -23.75 -26.12 -1.49
N THR A 416 -23.29 -27.37 -1.34
CA THR A 416 -23.47 -28.17 -0.13
C THR A 416 -22.52 -27.78 1.00
N HIS A 417 -21.40 -27.11 0.72
CA HIS A 417 -20.44 -26.74 1.74
C HIS A 417 -20.97 -25.60 2.63
N ASN A 418 -20.68 -25.70 3.92
CA ASN A 418 -20.86 -24.62 4.90
C ASN A 418 -19.49 -23.97 5.13
N LEU A 419 -19.23 -22.84 4.47
CA LEU A 419 -17.93 -22.18 4.57
C LEU A 419 -17.81 -21.37 5.86
N TYR A 420 -16.72 -21.57 6.61
CA TYR A 420 -16.35 -20.75 7.77
C TYR A 420 -15.06 -20.02 7.43
N ILE A 421 -15.19 -18.74 7.09
CA ILE A 421 -14.12 -17.93 6.56
C ILE A 421 -13.51 -17.11 7.70
N HIS A 422 -12.19 -17.16 7.84
CA HIS A 422 -11.49 -16.34 8.81
C HIS A 422 -10.17 -15.81 8.27
N CYS A 423 -9.68 -14.74 8.90
CA CYS A 423 -8.33 -14.26 8.69
C CYS A 423 -7.61 -14.14 10.05
N ALA A 424 -6.70 -13.18 10.23
CA ALA A 424 -6.09 -12.95 11.54
C ALA A 424 -7.06 -12.34 12.56
N ALA A 425 -7.88 -11.37 12.15
CA ALA A 425 -8.67 -10.53 13.08
C ALA A 425 -10.07 -10.12 12.57
N GLY A 426 -10.49 -10.54 11.37
CA GLY A 426 -11.82 -10.29 10.80
C GLY A 426 -11.85 -9.41 9.54
N TYR A 427 -10.97 -8.42 9.40
CA TYR A 427 -11.05 -7.47 8.27
C TYR A 427 -10.94 -8.14 6.89
N ARG A 428 -9.93 -9.00 6.67
CA ARG A 428 -9.73 -9.70 5.38
C ARG A 428 -10.81 -10.74 5.09
N SER A 429 -11.40 -11.35 6.12
CA SER A 429 -12.41 -12.39 5.94
C SER A 429 -13.75 -11.81 5.49
N VAL A 430 -14.10 -10.59 5.90
CA VAL A 430 -15.28 -9.89 5.35
C VAL A 430 -15.07 -9.51 3.88
N ILE A 431 -13.87 -9.07 3.49
CA ILE A 431 -13.53 -8.83 2.07
C ILE A 431 -13.70 -10.12 1.27
N ALA A 432 -13.06 -11.21 1.73
CA ALA A 432 -13.16 -12.52 1.10
C ALA A 432 -14.60 -13.00 0.97
N ALA A 433 -15.40 -12.88 2.04
CA ALA A 433 -16.81 -13.24 2.03
C ALA A 433 -17.58 -12.45 0.95
N SER A 434 -17.37 -11.13 0.83
CA SER A 434 -18.02 -10.33 -0.22
C SER A 434 -17.65 -10.78 -1.63
N LEU A 435 -16.37 -11.14 -1.88
CA LEU A 435 -15.91 -11.67 -3.16
C LEU A 435 -16.54 -13.03 -3.48
N ILE A 436 -16.59 -13.92 -2.48
CA ILE A 436 -17.18 -15.26 -2.62
C ILE A 436 -18.70 -15.17 -2.88
N LYS A 437 -19.43 -14.30 -2.17
CA LYS A 437 -20.87 -14.07 -2.44
C LYS A 437 -21.10 -13.48 -3.83
N ARG A 438 -20.22 -12.59 -4.31
CA ARG A 438 -20.28 -12.04 -5.68
C ARG A 438 -20.15 -13.13 -6.75
N GLN A 439 -19.46 -14.24 -6.45
CA GLN A 439 -19.33 -15.41 -7.33
C GLN A 439 -20.49 -16.42 -7.19
N GLY A 440 -21.53 -16.09 -6.41
CA GLY A 440 -22.73 -16.91 -6.26
C GLY A 440 -22.68 -17.95 -5.14
N ILE A 441 -21.60 -17.96 -4.33
CA ILE A 441 -21.49 -18.87 -3.19
C ILE A 441 -22.04 -18.15 -1.95
N HIS A 442 -23.25 -18.53 -1.54
CA HIS A 442 -23.98 -17.80 -0.48
C HIS A 442 -23.92 -18.46 0.90
N ASN A 443 -23.61 -19.76 0.98
CA ASN A 443 -23.60 -20.52 2.23
C ASN A 443 -22.25 -20.37 2.97
N LEU A 444 -22.02 -19.17 3.49
CA LEU A 444 -20.80 -18.83 4.21
C LEU A 444 -21.08 -18.07 5.51
N ARG A 445 -20.14 -18.19 6.44
CA ARG A 445 -20.09 -17.51 7.72
C ARG A 445 -18.71 -16.87 7.89
N ASN A 446 -18.67 -15.69 8.48
CA ASN A 446 -17.42 -15.03 8.87
C ASN A 446 -17.15 -15.30 10.35
N VAL A 447 -15.96 -15.80 10.69
CA VAL A 447 -15.57 -16.06 12.07
C VAL A 447 -15.01 -14.77 12.69
N VAL A 448 -15.76 -14.18 13.62
CA VAL A 448 -15.44 -12.90 14.26
C VAL A 448 -14.14 -13.02 15.05
N GLY A 449 -13.30 -11.97 14.95
CA GLY A 449 -11.98 -11.95 15.59
C GLY A 449 -10.94 -12.91 14.99
N GLY A 450 -11.33 -13.76 14.03
CA GLY A 450 -10.44 -14.61 13.25
C GLY A 450 -9.52 -15.52 14.07
N TRP A 451 -8.34 -15.81 13.54
CA TRP A 451 -7.32 -16.66 14.15
C TRP A 451 -6.94 -16.21 15.56
N ALA A 452 -6.97 -14.90 15.83
CA ALA A 452 -6.67 -14.37 17.15
C ALA A 452 -7.62 -14.90 18.24
N ARG A 453 -8.89 -15.16 17.90
CA ARG A 453 -9.90 -15.78 18.79
C ARG A 453 -9.94 -17.28 18.67
N ILE A 454 -9.87 -17.81 17.46
CA ILE A 454 -9.91 -19.26 17.19
C ILE A 454 -8.83 -19.99 18.00
N LYS A 455 -7.59 -19.47 18.03
CA LYS A 455 -6.49 -20.10 18.77
C LYS A 455 -6.65 -20.10 20.30
N GLU A 456 -7.56 -19.29 20.82
CA GLU A 456 -7.90 -19.25 22.26
C GLU A 456 -8.91 -20.36 22.62
N GLU A 457 -9.65 -20.89 21.63
CA GLU A 457 -10.66 -21.91 21.83
C GLU A 457 -10.05 -23.32 21.82
N THR A 458 -10.00 -23.93 23.00
CA THR A 458 -9.32 -25.22 23.22
C THR A 458 -10.00 -26.42 22.56
N LYS A 459 -11.26 -26.29 22.16
CA LYS A 459 -12.00 -27.34 21.45
C LYS A 459 -11.73 -27.39 19.96
N ILE A 460 -11.13 -26.35 19.38
CA ILE A 460 -10.76 -26.33 17.96
C ILE A 460 -9.37 -26.98 17.80
N PRO A 461 -9.25 -28.09 17.08
CA PRO A 461 -7.95 -28.67 16.79
C PRO A 461 -7.14 -27.75 15.85
N THR A 462 -5.85 -27.58 16.12
CA THR A 462 -4.96 -26.71 15.34
C THR A 462 -3.69 -27.44 14.92
N GLU A 463 -3.11 -27.05 13.79
CA GLU A 463 -1.88 -27.61 13.23
C GLU A 463 -0.88 -26.50 12.83
N LYS A 464 0.38 -26.87 12.61
CA LYS A 464 1.44 -26.01 12.06
C LYS A 464 2.09 -26.71 10.87
N THR A 465 2.43 -25.96 9.83
CA THR A 465 3.10 -26.51 8.64
C THR A 465 4.55 -26.07 8.64
N ALA A 466 5.46 -26.96 9.05
CA ALA A 466 6.88 -26.65 9.16
C ALA A 466 7.59 -26.44 7.81
N GLU A 467 6.97 -26.85 6.69
CA GLU A 467 7.59 -26.85 5.36
C GLU A 467 7.72 -25.46 4.73
N ILE A 468 6.92 -24.47 5.19
CA ILE A 468 6.88 -23.10 4.65
C ILE A 468 7.66 -22.10 5.54
N LEU A 469 8.10 -22.52 6.73
CA LEU A 469 8.73 -21.64 7.73
C LEU A 469 10.27 -21.60 7.66
N ASN A 470 10.89 -22.32 6.71
CA ASN A 470 12.35 -22.39 6.54
C ASN A 470 12.81 -21.56 5.33
#